data_AF-A0A5J4PVF4-F1
#
_entry.id   AF-A0A5J4PVF4-F1
#
_cell.length_a   1.000
_cell.length_b   1.000
_cell.length_c   1.000
_cell.angle_alpha   90.00
_cell.angle_beta   90.00
_cell.angle_gamma   90.00
#
_symmetry.space_group_name_H-M   'P 1'
#
loop_
_entity.id
_entity.type
_entity.pdbx_description
1 polymer ?
#
loop_
_entity_poly.entity_id
_entity_poly.type
_entity_poly.pdbx_seq_one_letter_code
_entity_poly.pdbx_strand_id
1 'polypeptide(L)'
;MKRALFGLLIVPVIITVGSCNEERLDYYNPDVKLFIRQLKAGTYHTKSPLGVVEVPLFNEEDVPELLQYSDDLTKIRSFPLPFVSSGEGEAC
;
A
#
# COMPACT_ATOMS: atom_id res chain seq x y z
N MET A 1 -10.82 7.03 45.84
CA MET A 1 -10.99 7.69 44.52
C MET A 1 -9.67 7.92 43.75
N LYS A 2 -8.50 7.40 44.19
CA LYS A 2 -7.22 7.63 43.50
C LYS A 2 -6.82 6.46 42.59
N ARG A 3 -7.14 5.22 42.99
CA ARG A 3 -6.86 3.98 42.23
C ARG A 3 -7.65 3.85 40.93
N ALA A 4 -8.90 4.32 40.90
CA ALA A 4 -9.71 4.38 39.68
C ALA A 4 -9.19 5.42 38.67
N LEU A 5 -8.58 6.51 39.17
CA LEU A 5 -8.02 7.58 38.34
C LEU A 5 -6.76 7.12 37.58
N PHE A 6 -5.92 6.30 38.22
CA PHE A 6 -4.76 5.69 37.56
C PHE A 6 -5.18 4.68 36.49
N GLY A 7 -6.20 3.84 36.74
CA GLY A 7 -6.72 2.92 35.71
C GLY A 7 -7.30 3.66 34.49
N LEU A 8 -8.00 4.78 34.71
CA LEU A 8 -8.61 5.60 33.66
C LEU A 8 -7.59 6.30 32.75
N LEU A 9 -6.39 6.62 33.26
CA LEU A 9 -5.32 7.25 32.47
C LEU A 9 -4.42 6.27 31.72
N ILE A 10 -4.41 4.98 32.09
CA ILE A 10 -3.56 3.97 31.45
C ILE A 10 -4.23 3.41 30.17
N VAL A 11 -5.55 3.32 30.13
CA VAL A 11 -6.31 2.80 28.97
C VAL A 11 -6.14 3.64 27.68
N PRO A 12 -6.16 4.99 27.69
CA PRO A 12 -5.97 5.77 26.46
C PRO A 12 -4.53 5.74 25.92
N VAL A 13 -3.52 5.44 26.75
CA VAL A 13 -2.11 5.37 26.32
C VAL A 13 -1.85 4.15 25.44
N ILE A 14 -2.51 3.02 25.72
CA ILE A 14 -2.32 1.78 24.96
C ILE A 14 -2.89 1.90 23.53
N ILE A 15 -3.94 2.72 23.35
CA ILE A 15 -4.58 2.94 22.05
C ILE A 15 -3.70 3.80 21.12
N THR A 16 -2.83 4.66 21.67
CA THR A 16 -2.02 5.59 20.86
C THR A 16 -0.68 5.03 20.36
N VAL A 17 -0.23 3.86 20.84
CA VAL A 17 1.08 3.29 20.48
C VAL A 17 1.02 2.12 19.50
N GLY A 18 -0.14 1.91 18.85
CA GLY A 18 -0.20 1.14 17.62
C GLY A 18 0.56 1.89 16.53
N SER A 19 1.90 1.87 16.58
CA SER A 19 2.76 2.34 15.50
C SER A 19 2.26 1.67 14.24
N CYS A 20 1.66 2.45 13.34
CA CYS A 20 1.36 2.02 11.99
C CYS A 20 2.74 1.90 11.31
N ASN A 21 3.43 0.78 11.55
CA ASN A 21 4.67 0.46 10.88
C ASN A 21 4.30 0.20 9.42
N GLU A 22 4.36 1.25 8.62
CA GLU A 22 4.17 1.16 7.18
C GLU A 22 5.37 0.41 6.61
N GLU A 23 5.19 -0.89 6.40
CA GLU A 23 6.15 -1.72 5.68
C GLU A 23 6.30 -1.18 4.27
N ARG A 24 7.52 -0.76 3.90
CA ARG A 24 7.83 -0.20 2.59
C ARG A 24 8.13 -1.32 1.60
N LEU A 25 7.54 -1.25 0.40
CA LEU A 25 7.84 -2.18 -0.68
C LEU A 25 9.26 -1.92 -1.19
N ASP A 26 10.08 -2.98 -1.27
CA ASP A 26 11.35 -2.94 -1.97
C ASP A 26 11.09 -3.07 -3.48
N TYR A 27 11.51 -2.08 -4.26
CA TYR A 27 11.28 -2.07 -5.70
C TYR A 27 12.28 -2.93 -6.49
N TYR A 28 13.42 -3.28 -5.89
CA TYR A 28 14.46 -4.08 -6.55
C TYR A 28 14.34 -5.57 -6.22
N ASN A 29 13.71 -5.90 -5.09
CA ASN A 29 13.40 -7.27 -4.68
C ASN A 29 11.99 -7.33 -4.06
N PRO A 30 10.94 -7.21 -4.88
CA PRO A 30 9.57 -6.99 -4.40
C PRO A 30 8.94 -8.25 -3.78
N ASP A 31 8.34 -8.08 -2.60
CA ASP A 31 7.46 -9.11 -2.01
C ASP A 31 6.06 -9.02 -2.65
N VAL A 32 5.65 -10.10 -3.32
CA VAL A 32 4.36 -10.17 -4.03
C VAL A 32 3.17 -9.93 -3.09
N LYS A 33 3.17 -10.50 -1.88
CA LYS A 33 2.04 -10.38 -0.93
C LYS A 33 1.93 -8.97 -0.39
N LEU A 34 3.07 -8.35 -0.08
CA LEU A 34 3.15 -6.96 0.33
C LEU A 34 2.59 -6.04 -0.76
N PHE A 35 3.03 -6.24 -2.00
CA PHE A 35 2.56 -5.48 -3.15
C PHE A 35 1.03 -5.60 -3.31
N ILE A 36 0.49 -6.83 -3.36
CA ILE A 36 -0.96 -7.05 -3.52
C ILE A 36 -1.76 -6.45 -2.35
N ARG A 37 -1.26 -6.57 -1.11
CA ARG A 37 -1.90 -5.97 0.08
C ARG A 37 -1.96 -4.45 -0.02
N GLN A 38 -0.85 -3.81 -0.39
CA GLN A 38 -0.80 -2.35 -0.54
C GLN A 38 -1.59 -1.85 -1.76
N LEU A 39 -1.58 -2.60 -2.87
CA LEU A 39 -2.35 -2.30 -4.07
C LEU A 39 -3.85 -2.27 -3.76
N LYS A 40 -4.37 -3.29 -3.07
CA LYS A 40 -5.77 -3.35 -2.62
C LYS A 40 -6.12 -2.25 -1.62
N ALA A 41 -5.20 -1.94 -0.71
CA ALA A 41 -5.39 -0.87 0.27
C ALA A 41 -5.28 0.54 -0.35
N GLY A 42 -4.68 0.67 -1.54
CA GLY A 42 -4.36 1.95 -2.16
C GLY A 42 -3.20 2.70 -1.48
N THR A 43 -2.35 1.99 -0.72
CA THR A 43 -1.25 2.56 0.07
C THR A 43 0.15 2.26 -0.51
N TYR A 44 0.21 1.72 -1.72
CA TYR A 44 1.48 1.46 -2.41
C TYR A 44 2.05 2.79 -2.94
N HIS A 45 3.34 3.02 -2.69
CA HIS A 45 4.04 4.26 -3.05
C HIS A 45 4.60 4.14 -4.45
N THR A 46 4.05 4.86 -5.42
CA THR A 46 4.41 4.67 -6.84
C THR A 46 5.33 5.74 -7.38
N LYS A 47 5.64 6.76 -6.59
CA LYS A 47 6.45 7.89 -7.02
C LYS A 47 7.79 7.84 -6.33
N SER A 48 8.85 7.91 -7.11
CA SER A 48 10.19 8.14 -6.60
C SER A 48 10.27 9.52 -5.92
N PRO A 49 11.36 9.81 -5.17
CA PRO A 49 11.61 11.16 -4.65
C PRO A 49 11.60 12.26 -5.72
N LEU A 50 11.80 11.90 -7.00
CA LEU A 50 11.77 12.79 -8.15
C LEU A 50 10.37 12.93 -8.78
N GLY A 51 9.35 12.27 -8.22
CA GLY A 51 7.98 12.30 -8.71
C GLY A 51 7.71 11.41 -9.92
N VAL A 52 8.69 10.60 -10.35
CA VAL A 52 8.58 9.66 -11.46
C VAL A 52 7.79 8.43 -10.99
N VAL A 53 6.85 7.96 -11.82
CA VAL A 53 6.13 6.71 -11.52
C VAL A 53 7.08 5.53 -11.69
N GLU A 54 7.34 4.80 -10.62
CA GLU A 54 8.16 3.59 -10.58
C GLU A 54 7.27 2.34 -10.55
N VAL A 55 7.77 1.27 -11.15
CA VAL A 55 7.13 -0.05 -11.17
C VAL A 55 8.08 -1.03 -10.48
N PRO A 56 7.59 -1.90 -9.56
CA PRO A 56 8.44 -2.89 -8.90
C PRO A 56 9.05 -3.86 -9.91
N LEU A 57 10.32 -4.23 -9.70
CA LEU A 57 11.08 -5.11 -10.58
C LEU A 57 10.83 -6.58 -10.21
N PHE A 58 9.66 -7.09 -10.58
CA PHE A 58 9.36 -8.52 -10.49
C PHE A 58 10.19 -9.32 -11.49
N ASN A 59 10.49 -10.56 -11.13
CA ASN A 59 11.26 -11.50 -11.94
C ASN A 59 10.39 -12.72 -12.32
N GLU A 60 10.98 -13.72 -12.99
CA GLU A 60 10.23 -14.90 -13.47
C GLU A 60 9.68 -15.78 -12.34
N GLU A 61 10.35 -15.83 -11.19
CA GLU A 61 9.96 -16.63 -10.01
C GLU A 61 8.77 -16.02 -9.27
N ASP A 62 8.53 -14.71 -9.39
CA ASP A 62 7.36 -14.03 -8.83
C ASP A 62 6.08 -14.28 -9.65
N VAL A 63 6.20 -14.56 -10.95
CA VAL A 63 5.06 -14.68 -11.89
C VAL A 63 4.03 -15.72 -11.44
N PRO A 64 4.40 -16.95 -11.05
CA PRO A 64 3.43 -17.94 -10.57
C PRO A 64 2.64 -17.47 -9.34
N GLU A 65 3.24 -16.68 -8.46
CA GLU A 65 2.53 -16.12 -7.30
C GLU A 65 1.61 -14.97 -7.69
N LEU A 66 2.06 -14.06 -8.55
CA LEU A 66 1.23 -12.96 -9.07
C LEU A 66 -0.03 -13.49 -9.78
N LEU A 67 0.11 -14.57 -10.55
CA LEU A 67 -1.01 -15.17 -11.29
C LEU A 67 -2.11 -15.75 -10.38
N GLN A 68 -1.79 -16.10 -9.13
CA GLN A 68 -2.81 -16.56 -8.15
C GLN A 68 -3.84 -15.48 -7.82
N TYR A 69 -3.54 -14.21 -8.08
CA TYR A 69 -4.43 -13.08 -7.83
C TYR A 69 -5.19 -12.61 -9.09
N SER A 70 -5.03 -13.28 -10.23
CA SER A 70 -5.61 -12.85 -11.51
C SER A 70 -7.15 -12.86 -11.54
N ASP A 71 -7.77 -13.78 -10.80
CA ASP A 71 -9.23 -13.87 -10.68
C ASP A 71 -9.81 -12.92 -9.60
N ASP A 72 -8.94 -12.17 -8.90
CA ASP A 72 -9.39 -11.20 -7.90
C ASP A 72 -9.86 -9.91 -8.56
N LEU A 73 -11.18 -9.78 -8.68
CA LEU A 73 -11.85 -8.62 -9.25
C LEU A 73 -12.11 -7.50 -8.25
N THR A 74 -11.45 -7.50 -7.08
CA THR A 74 -11.58 -6.42 -6.09
C THR A 74 -11.23 -5.08 -6.72
N LYS A 75 -12.19 -4.15 -6.70
CA LYS A 75 -11.99 -2.80 -7.25
C LYS A 75 -10.95 -2.04 -6.43
N ILE A 76 -9.82 -1.72 -7.07
CA ILE A 76 -8.81 -0.82 -6.50
C ILE A 76 -9.33 0.62 -6.46
N ARG A 77 -9.05 1.33 -5.37
CA ARG A 77 -9.50 2.72 -5.18
C ARG A 77 -8.59 3.74 -5.86
N SER A 78 -7.31 3.41 -6.03
CA SER A 78 -6.30 4.29 -6.60
C SER A 78 -5.33 3.49 -7.47
N PHE A 79 -5.26 3.84 -8.76
CA PHE A 79 -4.20 3.39 -9.66
C PHE A 79 -3.31 4.59 -10.03
N PRO A 80 -1.97 4.47 -10.11
CA PRO A 80 -1.12 5.62 -10.31
C PRO A 80 -1.13 5.96 -11.79
N LEU A 81 -1.62 7.15 -12.12
CA LEU A 81 -1.56 7.62 -13.50
C LEU A 81 -0.14 8.12 -13.81
N PRO A 82 0.47 7.73 -14.95
CA PRO A 82 1.72 8.31 -15.38
C PRO A 82 1.56 9.82 -15.59
N PHE A 83 2.64 10.58 -15.38
CA PHE A 83 2.67 12.04 -15.51
C PHE A 83 2.22 12.53 -16.91
N VAL A 84 2.41 11.69 -17.93
CA VAL A 84 1.98 11.93 -19.30
C VAL A 84 0.83 10.99 -19.68
N SER A 85 -0.38 11.31 -19.24
CA SER A 85 -1.56 10.95 -20.04
C SER A 85 -1.69 12.01 -21.13
N SER A 86 -0.88 11.88 -22.19
CA SER A 86 -1.21 12.53 -23.47
C SER A 86 -2.33 11.71 -24.09
N GLY A 87 -3.53 12.03 -23.65
CA GLY A 87 -4.77 11.45 -24.12
C GLY A 87 -5.89 12.38 -23.72
N GLU A 88 -5.98 13.52 -24.41
CA GLU A 88 -7.27 14.14 -24.68
C GLU A 88 -8.13 13.07 -25.36
N GLY A 89 -8.87 12.32 -24.55
CA GLY A 89 -9.84 11.33 -24.96
C GLY A 89 -11.15 11.73 -24.31
N GLU A 90 -12.02 12.29 -25.13
CA GLU A 90 -13.36 12.77 -24.81
C GLU A 90 -14.14 11.81 -23.92
N ALA A 91 -14.90 12.38 -22.99
CA ALA A 91 -15.86 11.66 -22.17
C ALA A 91 -16.87 10.89 -23.04
N CYS A 92 -17.17 9.64 -22.65
CA CYS A 92 -18.42 8.97 -23.00
C CYS A 92 -19.38 9.08 -21.81
#